data_AF-A0A7X1RMB0-F1
#
_entry.id   AF-A0A7X1RMB0-F1
#
_cell.length_a   1.000
_cell.length_b   1.000
_cell.length_c   1.000
_cell.angle_alpha   90.00
_cell.angle_beta   90.00
_cell.angle_gamma   90.00
#
_symmetry.space_group_name_H-M   'P 1'
#
loop_
_entity.id
_entity.type
_entity.pdbx_description
1 polymer ?
#
loop_
_entity_poly.entity_id
_entity_poly.type
_entity_poly.pdbx_seq_one_letter_code
_entity_poly.pdbx_strand_id
1 'polypeptide(L)'
;MRIPDIEIKKEVSRRFQEARNISRPEKCLLCGKKLTKLCNSHSVPQFVLKHLSENGKIMQSSLLMAFEDIDMFETEKGVKNSGTFKFICHSCDKEFFSDYESEDALLGEISDKMLAEIALKNELLNVSKRSQEVALYSSLPEKIINIDYMIDLYSLDLRDFLQEVEVHKREILNNTKGAYQIIY
;
A
#
# COMPACT_ATOMS: atom_id res chain seq x y z
N MET A 1 7.80 -30.33 21.14
CA MET A 1 6.40 -29.91 20.90
C MET A 1 6.40 -29.11 19.61
N ARG A 2 6.02 -29.73 18.48
CA ARG A 2 5.82 -29.00 17.22
C ARG A 2 4.57 -28.16 17.41
N ILE A 3 4.68 -26.84 17.40
CA ILE A 3 3.50 -25.98 17.27
C ILE A 3 2.92 -26.32 15.89
N PRO A 4 1.65 -26.75 15.77
CA PRO A 4 1.06 -27.03 14.48
C PRO A 4 1.11 -25.77 13.61
N ASP A 5 1.55 -25.88 12.36
CA ASP A 5 1.71 -24.74 11.44
C ASP A 5 0.46 -23.84 11.38
N ILE A 6 -0.74 -24.44 11.55
CA ILE A 6 -2.03 -23.74 11.59
C ILE A 6 -2.16 -22.76 12.76
N GLU A 7 -1.67 -23.10 13.95
CA GLU A 7 -1.74 -22.20 15.12
C GLU A 7 -0.83 -20.99 14.93
N ILE A 8 0.37 -21.20 14.37
CA ILE A 8 1.28 -20.12 14.01
C ILE A 8 0.64 -19.21 12.96
N LYS A 9 0.07 -19.78 11.88
CA LYS A 9 -0.63 -18.99 10.84
C LYS A 9 -1.75 -18.12 11.41
N LYS A 10 -2.55 -18.66 12.34
CA LYS A 10 -3.63 -17.91 13.01
C LYS A 10 -3.09 -16.76 13.84
N GLU A 11 -2.05 -17.00 14.64
CA GLU A 11 -1.44 -15.97 15.47
C GLU A 11 -0.80 -14.87 14.62
N VAL A 12 -0.04 -15.22 13.58
CA VAL A 12 0.54 -14.27 12.62
C VAL A 12 -0.56 -13.44 11.97
N SER A 13 -1.63 -14.07 11.47
CA SER A 13 -2.77 -13.38 10.85
C SER A 13 -3.44 -12.40 11.82
N ARG A 14 -3.60 -12.78 13.09
CA ARG A 14 -4.16 -11.93 14.14
C ARG A 14 -3.29 -10.70 14.38
N ARG A 15 -1.98 -10.86 14.53
CA ARG A 15 -1.01 -9.77 14.74
C ARG A 15 -1.02 -8.77 13.58
N PHE A 16 -0.99 -9.26 12.34
CA PHE A 16 -1.11 -8.41 11.16
C PHE A 16 -2.44 -7.66 11.11
N GLN A 17 -3.54 -8.28 11.56
CA GLN A 17 -4.84 -7.60 11.63
C GLN A 17 -4.88 -6.51 12.70
N GLU A 18 -4.25 -6.73 13.85
CA GLU A 18 -4.12 -5.74 14.92
C GLU A 18 -3.26 -4.55 14.47
N ALA A 19 -2.09 -4.82 13.88
CA ALA A 19 -1.23 -3.80 13.30
C ALA A 19 -1.99 -2.95 12.26
N ARG A 20 -2.76 -3.59 11.36
CA ARG A 20 -3.65 -2.92 10.40
C ARG A 20 -4.76 -2.09 11.02
N ASN A 21 -5.15 -2.34 12.25
CA ASN A 21 -6.17 -1.55 12.94
C ASN A 21 -5.54 -0.35 13.65
N ILE A 22 -4.41 -0.57 14.32
CA ILE A 22 -3.64 0.45 15.04
C ILE A 22 -3.07 1.49 14.08
N SER A 23 -2.52 1.05 12.95
CA SER A 23 -1.85 1.92 11.99
C SER A 23 -2.80 2.77 11.13
N ARG A 24 -4.12 2.67 11.33
CA ARG A 24 -5.09 3.40 10.50
C ARG A 24 -5.03 4.89 10.83
N PRO A 25 -4.99 5.76 9.82
CA PRO A 25 -5.02 7.19 10.09
C PRO A 25 -6.44 7.60 10.50
N GLU A 26 -6.54 8.53 11.45
CA GLU A 26 -7.84 9.10 11.83
C GLU A 26 -8.42 10.05 10.76
N LYS A 27 -7.53 10.62 9.94
CA LYS A 27 -7.82 11.62 8.92
C LYS A 27 -7.33 11.14 7.56
N CYS A 28 -8.02 11.53 6.50
CA CYS A 28 -7.59 11.28 5.13
C CYS A 28 -6.24 11.97 4.89
N LEU A 29 -5.25 11.23 4.40
CA LEU A 29 -3.93 11.80 4.13
C LEU A 29 -3.94 12.90 3.06
N LEU A 30 -4.93 12.89 2.16
CA LEU A 30 -5.00 13.90 1.08
C LEU A 30 -5.75 15.16 1.48
N CYS A 31 -6.91 15.06 2.15
CA CYS A 31 -7.74 16.22 2.48
C CYS A 31 -7.80 16.58 3.97
N GLY A 32 -7.20 15.79 4.86
CA GLY A 32 -7.20 16.03 6.32
C GLY A 32 -8.55 15.84 7.01
N LYS A 33 -9.63 15.53 6.28
CA LYS A 33 -10.96 15.26 6.86
C LYS A 33 -10.95 13.94 7.62
N LYS A 34 -11.71 13.86 8.72
CA LYS A 34 -11.87 12.62 9.51
C LYS A 34 -12.39 11.48 8.63
N LEU A 35 -11.75 10.30 8.71
CA LEU A 35 -12.22 9.11 8.01
C LEU A 35 -13.40 8.49 8.76
N THR A 36 -14.58 8.57 8.18
CA THR A 36 -15.81 7.91 8.69
C THR A 36 -16.07 6.57 8.03
N LYS A 37 -15.61 6.40 6.78
CA LYS A 37 -15.69 5.17 6.00
C LYS A 37 -14.33 4.93 5.36
N LEU A 38 -13.89 3.67 5.39
CA LEU A 38 -12.63 3.26 4.77
C LEU A 38 -12.82 3.12 3.26
N CYS A 39 -12.07 3.91 2.48
CA CYS A 39 -11.92 3.67 1.06
C CYS A 39 -10.94 2.52 0.86
N ASN A 40 -11.29 1.51 0.06
CA ASN A 40 -10.38 0.45 -0.35
C ASN A 40 -9.80 0.81 -1.72
N SER A 41 -8.79 1.67 -1.72
CA SER A 41 -8.10 2.10 -2.94
C SER A 41 -7.08 1.05 -3.37
N HIS A 42 -6.81 0.98 -4.67
CA HIS A 42 -5.81 0.12 -5.29
C HIS A 42 -4.65 0.97 -5.80
N SER A 43 -3.42 0.49 -5.65
CA SER A 43 -2.24 1.15 -6.23
C SER A 43 -2.16 1.00 -7.75
N VAL A 44 -2.72 -0.08 -8.29
CA VAL A 44 -2.87 -0.34 -9.73
C VAL A 44 -4.37 -0.35 -10.06
N PRO A 45 -4.83 0.30 -11.14
CA PRO A 45 -6.23 0.38 -11.49
C PRO A 45 -6.87 -1.00 -11.56
N GLN A 46 -8.07 -1.13 -11.01
CA GLN A 46 -8.70 -2.44 -10.87
C GLN A 46 -8.95 -3.11 -12.22
N PHE A 47 -9.22 -2.34 -13.28
CA PHE A 47 -9.39 -2.90 -14.62
C PHE A 47 -8.09 -3.53 -15.14
N VAL A 48 -6.92 -2.93 -14.87
CA VAL A 48 -5.62 -3.52 -15.20
C VAL A 48 -5.40 -4.82 -14.43
N LEU A 49 -5.69 -4.82 -13.13
CA LEU A 49 -5.59 -6.04 -12.32
C LEU A 49 -6.51 -7.16 -12.80
N LYS A 50 -7.70 -6.86 -13.35
CA LYS A 50 -8.57 -7.90 -13.92
C LYS A 50 -7.91 -8.58 -15.13
N HIS A 51 -7.26 -7.80 -15.99
CA HIS A 51 -6.57 -8.33 -17.17
C HIS A 51 -5.32 -9.15 -16.81
N LEU A 52 -4.65 -8.81 -15.70
CA LEU A 52 -3.50 -9.56 -15.20
C LEU A 52 -3.89 -10.81 -14.39
N SER A 53 -5.17 -10.97 -14.06
CA SER A 53 -5.60 -12.02 -13.13
C SER A 53 -5.83 -13.37 -13.80
N GLU A 54 -5.40 -14.43 -13.13
CA GLU A 54 -5.73 -15.81 -13.47
C GLU A 54 -6.78 -16.32 -12.49
N ASN A 55 -7.93 -16.78 -12.98
CA ASN A 55 -9.05 -17.24 -12.16
C ASN A 55 -9.48 -16.22 -11.07
N GLY A 56 -9.37 -14.92 -11.36
CA GLY A 56 -9.72 -13.83 -10.45
C GLY A 56 -8.68 -13.56 -9.34
N LYS A 57 -7.48 -14.14 -9.46
CA LYS A 57 -6.37 -13.98 -8.52
C LYS A 57 -5.12 -13.39 -9.19
N ILE A 58 -4.30 -12.74 -8.38
CA ILE A 58 -3.02 -12.13 -8.75
C ILE A 58 -1.93 -12.73 -7.87
N MET A 59 -0.85 -13.17 -8.50
CA MET A 59 0.35 -13.64 -7.83
C MET A 59 0.98 -12.51 -7.01
N GLN A 60 1.42 -12.81 -5.80
CA GLN A 60 2.01 -11.86 -4.86
C GLN A 60 3.52 -12.07 -4.77
N SER A 61 4.26 -11.00 -4.44
CA SER A 61 5.71 -11.06 -4.24
C SER A 61 6.15 -11.96 -3.08
N SER A 62 5.23 -12.30 -2.17
CA SER A 62 5.44 -13.30 -1.11
C SER A 62 5.81 -14.68 -1.66
N LEU A 63 5.52 -14.98 -2.93
CA LEU A 63 6.04 -16.18 -3.60
C LEU A 63 7.57 -16.28 -3.53
N LEU A 64 8.28 -15.14 -3.58
CA LEU A 64 9.75 -15.12 -3.48
C LEU A 64 10.26 -15.52 -2.09
N MET A 65 9.40 -15.48 -1.08
CA MET A 65 9.68 -15.90 0.29
C MET A 65 9.07 -17.28 0.60
N ALA A 66 8.39 -17.89 -0.36
CA ALA A 66 7.85 -19.23 -0.20
C ALA A 66 9.01 -20.23 -0.36
N PHE A 67 9.31 -20.95 0.73
CA PHE A 67 10.21 -22.09 0.72
C PHE A 67 9.36 -23.36 0.78
N GLU A 68 9.85 -24.48 0.25
CA GLU A 68 9.12 -25.76 0.20
C GLU A 68 8.55 -26.19 1.56
N ASP A 69 9.27 -25.86 2.65
CA ASP A 69 8.89 -26.21 4.03
C ASP A 69 8.18 -25.07 4.79
N ILE A 70 7.96 -23.90 4.17
CA ILE A 70 7.38 -22.70 4.84
C ILE A 70 6.15 -22.20 4.08
N ASP A 71 5.01 -22.86 4.31
CA ASP A 71 3.70 -22.42 3.83
C ASP A 71 3.09 -21.33 4.73
N MET A 72 3.81 -20.26 5.05
CA MET A 72 3.32 -19.22 5.98
C MET A 72 2.64 -18.03 5.29
N PHE A 73 2.89 -17.82 4.00
CA PHE A 73 2.50 -16.61 3.28
C PHE A 73 1.50 -16.91 2.18
N GLU A 74 0.45 -16.11 2.10
CA GLU A 74 -0.45 -16.12 0.93
C GLU A 74 0.33 -15.66 -0.30
N THR A 75 0.52 -16.55 -1.27
CA THR A 75 1.22 -16.28 -2.54
C THR A 75 0.28 -15.76 -3.63
N GLU A 76 -1.03 -15.87 -3.44
CA GLU A 76 -2.04 -15.34 -4.35
C GLU A 76 -3.08 -14.52 -3.58
N LYS A 77 -3.60 -13.45 -4.18
CA LYS A 77 -4.74 -12.70 -3.66
C LYS A 77 -5.76 -12.41 -4.73
N GLY A 78 -7.03 -12.35 -4.35
CA GLY A 78 -8.09 -11.89 -5.26
C GLY A 78 -7.84 -10.45 -5.73
N VAL A 79 -8.31 -10.12 -6.94
CA VAL A 79 -8.18 -8.77 -7.54
C VAL A 79 -8.61 -7.65 -6.58
N LYS A 80 -9.70 -7.86 -5.82
CA LYS A 80 -10.23 -6.85 -4.86
C LYS A 80 -9.29 -6.54 -3.70
N ASN A 81 -8.33 -7.42 -3.38
CA ASN A 81 -7.45 -7.33 -2.21
C ASN A 81 -5.98 -7.09 -2.59
N SER A 82 -5.63 -7.12 -3.87
CA SER A 82 -4.25 -6.97 -4.36
C SER A 82 -3.85 -5.50 -4.44
N GLY A 83 -2.69 -5.15 -3.87
CA GLY A 83 -2.17 -3.78 -3.92
C GLY A 83 -3.08 -2.72 -3.28
N THR A 84 -3.81 -3.08 -2.22
CA THR A 84 -4.81 -2.18 -1.62
C THR A 84 -4.29 -1.40 -0.42
N PHE A 85 -4.85 -0.21 -0.20
CA PHE A 85 -4.63 0.61 1.00
C PHE A 85 -5.92 1.34 1.44
N LYS A 86 -5.98 1.72 2.72
CA LYS A 86 -7.18 2.31 3.36
C LYS A 86 -6.87 3.59 4.14
N PHE A 87 -6.10 4.48 3.53
CA PHE A 87 -5.55 5.70 4.17
C PHE A 87 -6.18 7.01 3.66
N ILE A 88 -7.13 6.91 2.73
CA ILE A 88 -7.79 8.07 2.10
C ILE A 88 -9.32 7.90 2.11
N CYS A 89 -10.05 8.97 1.83
CA CYS A 89 -11.50 8.92 1.64
C CYS A 89 -11.87 8.68 0.17
N HIS A 90 -13.11 8.19 -0.06
CA HIS A 90 -13.61 7.91 -1.40
C HIS A 90 -13.63 9.12 -2.34
N SER A 91 -13.87 10.33 -1.82
CA SER A 91 -13.87 11.53 -2.65
C SER A 91 -12.46 11.82 -3.17
N CYS A 92 -11.45 11.75 -2.30
CA CYS A 92 -10.07 11.95 -2.73
C CYS A 92 -9.60 10.87 -3.69
N ASP A 93 -9.97 9.60 -3.46
CA ASP A 93 -9.64 8.52 -4.38
C ASP A 93 -10.18 8.80 -5.79
N LYS A 94 -11.45 9.22 -5.90
CA LYS A 94 -12.07 9.55 -7.18
C LYS A 94 -11.48 10.80 -7.83
N GLU A 95 -11.20 11.84 -7.04
CA GLU A 95 -10.78 13.15 -7.54
C GLU A 95 -9.29 13.21 -7.92
N PHE A 96 -8.42 12.57 -7.12
CA PHE A 96 -6.97 12.63 -7.35
C PHE A 96 -6.49 11.66 -8.43
N PHE A 97 -7.21 10.58 -8.72
CA PHE A 97 -6.70 9.50 -9.58
C PHE A 97 -7.53 9.28 -10.85
N SER A 98 -8.29 10.30 -11.26
CA SER A 98 -9.23 10.18 -12.37
C SER A 98 -8.57 9.81 -13.69
N ASP A 99 -7.35 10.31 -13.94
CA ASP A 99 -6.68 10.12 -15.22
C ASP A 99 -6.02 8.74 -15.23
N TYR A 100 -5.33 8.39 -14.15
CA TYR A 100 -4.70 7.07 -14.01
C TYR A 100 -5.70 5.92 -13.92
N GLU A 101 -6.89 6.13 -13.34
CA GLU A 101 -7.93 5.09 -13.29
C GLU A 101 -8.80 5.02 -14.55
N SER A 102 -8.52 5.85 -15.56
CA SER A 102 -9.20 5.82 -16.86
C SER A 102 -8.46 4.95 -17.87
N GLU A 103 -9.15 3.94 -18.41
CA GLU A 103 -8.63 3.05 -19.45
C GLU A 103 -8.27 3.82 -20.73
N ASP A 104 -9.14 4.74 -21.16
CA ASP A 104 -8.91 5.57 -22.35
C ASP A 104 -7.69 6.48 -22.19
N ALA A 105 -7.50 7.05 -20.99
CA ALA A 105 -6.36 7.93 -20.72
C ALA A 105 -5.04 7.15 -20.70
N LEU A 106 -5.05 5.96 -20.07
CA LEU A 106 -3.87 5.09 -20.00
C LEU A 106 -3.42 4.55 -21.36
N LEU A 107 -4.35 4.35 -22.30
CA LEU A 107 -4.05 3.97 -23.69
C LEU A 107 -3.62 5.15 -24.57
N GLY A 108 -3.80 6.39 -24.08
CA GLY A 108 -3.44 7.63 -24.76
C GLY A 108 -2.04 8.12 -24.43
N GLU A 109 -1.85 9.44 -24.50
CA GLU A 109 -0.60 10.10 -24.15
C GLU A 109 -0.46 10.21 -22.63
N ILE A 110 0.65 9.70 -22.09
CA ILE A 110 0.95 9.75 -20.66
C ILE A 110 1.38 11.17 -20.28
N SER A 111 0.59 11.81 -19.42
CA SER A 111 0.85 13.18 -18.94
C SER A 111 1.61 13.21 -17.62
N ASP A 112 2.29 14.33 -17.32
CA ASP A 112 2.91 14.59 -16.01
C ASP A 112 1.93 14.43 -14.84
N LYS A 113 0.67 14.84 -15.04
CA LYS A 113 -0.37 14.67 -14.02
C LYS A 113 -0.60 13.19 -13.74
N MET A 114 -0.79 12.37 -14.78
CA MET A 114 -0.97 10.92 -14.62
C MET A 114 0.24 10.26 -13.94
N LEU A 115 1.46 10.67 -14.28
CA LEU A 115 2.67 10.18 -13.61
C LEU A 115 2.70 10.57 -12.12
N ALA A 116 2.24 11.77 -11.78
CA ALA A 116 2.06 12.20 -10.40
C ALA A 116 0.99 11.40 -9.66
N GLU A 117 -0.13 11.07 -10.32
CA GLU A 117 -1.19 10.22 -9.78
C GLU A 117 -0.68 8.80 -9.46
N ILE A 118 0.11 8.21 -10.37
CA ILE A 118 0.79 6.92 -10.19
C ILE A 118 1.74 6.97 -8.99
N ALA A 119 2.62 7.97 -8.97
CA ALA A 119 3.60 8.15 -7.89
C ALA A 119 2.90 8.32 -6.53
N LEU A 120 1.85 9.15 -6.47
CA LEU A 120 1.07 9.34 -5.25
C LEU A 120 0.41 8.04 -4.76
N LYS A 121 -0.16 7.21 -5.65
CA LYS A 121 -0.72 5.90 -5.27
C LYS A 121 0.34 4.95 -4.72
N ASN A 122 1.53 4.93 -5.31
CA ASN A 122 2.65 4.11 -4.83
C ASN A 122 3.08 4.56 -3.43
N GLU A 123 3.22 5.87 -3.20
CA GLU A 123 3.62 6.37 -1.88
C GLU A 123 2.54 6.17 -0.81
N LEU A 124 1.26 6.30 -1.16
CA LEU A 124 0.16 5.95 -0.24
C LEU A 124 0.18 4.45 0.14
N LEU A 125 0.53 3.57 -0.81
CA LEU A 125 0.72 2.15 -0.53
C LEU A 125 1.96 1.92 0.37
N ASN A 126 3.06 2.62 0.13
CA ASN A 126 4.28 2.55 0.95
C ASN A 126 4.02 3.02 2.39
N VAL A 127 3.37 4.18 2.57
CA VAL A 127 2.91 4.67 3.87
C VAL A 127 2.04 3.63 4.57
N SER A 128 1.07 3.04 3.85
CA SER A 128 0.18 2.02 4.40
C SER A 128 0.95 0.78 4.89
N LYS A 129 1.89 0.26 4.09
CA LYS A 129 2.71 -0.90 4.45
C LYS A 129 3.63 -0.57 5.63
N ARG A 130 4.36 0.53 5.55
CA ARG A 130 5.35 0.90 6.56
C ARG A 130 4.72 1.25 7.91
N SER A 131 3.56 1.92 7.90
CA SER A 131 2.79 2.16 9.13
C SER A 131 2.35 0.85 9.80
N GLN A 132 1.97 -0.17 9.02
CA GLN A 132 1.61 -1.49 9.53
C GLN A 132 2.83 -2.23 10.09
N GLU A 133 3.99 -2.13 9.45
CA GLU A 133 5.23 -2.75 9.92
C GLU A 133 5.72 -2.13 11.23
N VAL A 134 5.73 -0.79 11.33
CA VAL A 134 6.06 -0.08 12.59
C VAL A 134 5.12 -0.53 13.71
N ALA A 135 3.80 -0.55 13.46
CA ALA A 135 2.82 -0.99 14.45
C ALA A 135 2.99 -2.48 14.84
N LEU A 136 3.31 -3.34 13.86
CA LEU A 136 3.55 -4.77 14.10
C LEU A 136 4.77 -4.97 14.99
N TYR A 137 5.91 -4.38 14.63
CA TYR A 137 7.16 -4.56 15.37
C TYR A 137 7.11 -3.94 16.77
N SER A 138 6.47 -2.77 16.91
CA SER A 138 6.23 -2.16 18.22
C SER A 138 5.35 -3.02 19.14
N SER A 139 4.59 -3.97 18.59
CA SER A 139 3.74 -4.89 19.36
C SER A 139 4.44 -6.21 19.74
N LEU A 140 5.64 -6.47 19.22
CA LEU A 140 6.41 -7.68 19.53
C LEU A 140 7.08 -7.54 20.90
N PRO A 141 7.19 -8.63 21.69
CA PRO A 141 7.91 -8.58 22.95
C PRO A 141 9.39 -8.26 22.72
N GLU A 142 10.01 -7.47 23.61
CA GLU A 142 11.41 -6.94 23.60
C GLU A 142 12.54 -7.99 23.47
N LYS A 143 12.24 -9.25 23.15
CA LYS A 143 13.20 -10.36 23.08
C LYS A 143 13.85 -10.52 21.69
N ILE A 144 13.46 -9.72 20.70
CA ILE A 144 14.03 -9.78 19.35
C ILE A 144 15.19 -8.78 19.28
N ILE A 145 16.41 -9.30 19.14
CA ILE A 145 17.63 -8.50 19.03
C ILE A 145 17.49 -7.51 17.86
N ASN A 146 17.82 -6.24 18.10
CA ASN A 146 17.80 -5.13 17.13
C ASN A 146 16.42 -4.75 16.57
N ILE A 147 15.32 -5.16 17.22
CA ILE A 147 13.98 -4.75 16.78
C ILE A 147 13.78 -3.21 16.86
N ASP A 148 14.37 -2.57 17.86
CA ASP A 148 14.30 -1.10 18.02
C ASP A 148 14.96 -0.36 16.86
N TYR A 149 16.14 -0.84 16.42
CA TYR A 149 16.82 -0.29 15.24
C TYR A 149 15.97 -0.42 13.97
N MET A 150 15.28 -1.55 13.81
CA MET A 150 14.36 -1.75 12.68
C MET A 150 13.17 -0.78 12.76
N ILE A 151 12.60 -0.58 13.95
CA ILE A 151 11.50 0.37 14.17
C ILE A 151 11.94 1.80 13.84
N ASP A 152 13.14 2.20 14.27
CA ASP A 152 13.70 3.52 14.00
C ASP A 152 13.92 3.75 12.50
N LEU A 153 14.58 2.80 11.82
CA LEU A 153 14.76 2.83 10.36
C LEU A 153 13.41 2.94 9.65
N TYR A 154 12.42 2.17 10.09
CA TYR A 154 11.10 2.13 9.46
C TYR A 154 10.30 3.41 9.71
N SER A 155 10.54 4.07 10.84
CA SER A 155 9.96 5.37 11.16
C SER A 155 10.58 6.49 10.32
N LEU A 156 11.86 6.37 9.96
CA LEU A 156 12.51 7.26 8.99
C LEU A 156 11.91 7.07 7.59
N ASP A 157 11.83 5.83 7.10
CA ASP A 157 11.20 5.53 5.80
C ASP A 157 9.75 6.06 5.75
N LEU A 158 8.97 5.88 6.82
CA LEU A 158 7.59 6.38 6.90
C LEU A 158 7.52 7.91 6.79
N ARG A 159 8.47 8.62 7.41
CA ARG A 159 8.56 10.08 7.33
C ARG A 159 8.81 10.52 5.89
N ASP A 160 9.73 9.86 5.20
CA ASP A 160 10.10 10.18 3.83
C ASP A 160 8.92 9.90 2.89
N PHE A 161 8.23 8.76 3.02
CA PHE A 161 7.04 8.47 2.22
C PHE A 161 5.90 9.48 2.47
N LEU A 162 5.71 9.95 3.71
CA LEU A 162 4.72 11.00 4.00
C LEU A 162 5.10 12.34 3.35
N GLN A 163 6.38 12.65 3.26
CA GLN A 163 6.86 13.83 2.54
C GLN A 163 6.61 13.70 1.03
N GLU A 164 6.90 12.54 0.43
CA GLU A 164 6.64 12.29 -0.99
C GLU A 164 5.15 12.32 -1.34
N VAL A 165 4.27 11.86 -0.44
CA VAL A 165 2.81 12.05 -0.57
C VAL A 165 2.45 13.52 -0.76
N GLU A 166 3.02 14.43 0.04
CA GLU A 166 2.74 15.86 -0.09
C GLU A 166 3.36 16.47 -1.35
N VAL A 167 4.54 15.99 -1.78
CA VAL A 167 5.16 16.39 -3.06
C VAL A 167 4.24 16.03 -4.23
N HIS A 168 3.88 14.76 -4.39
CA HIS A 168 3.10 14.33 -5.55
C HIS A 168 1.67 14.90 -5.54
N LYS A 169 1.05 15.02 -4.37
CA LYS A 169 -0.21 15.73 -4.18
C LYS A 169 -0.14 17.18 -4.67
N ARG A 170 0.93 17.91 -4.35
CA ARG A 170 1.14 19.27 -4.84
C ARG A 170 1.29 19.31 -6.36
N GLU A 171 2.03 18.39 -6.96
CA GLU A 171 2.22 18.35 -8.41
C GLU A 171 0.90 18.10 -9.17
N ILE A 172 0.02 17.25 -8.62
CA ILE A 172 -1.34 17.05 -9.17
C ILE A 172 -2.17 18.32 -9.07
N LEU A 173 -2.20 18.96 -7.88
CA LEU A 173 -3.01 20.16 -7.64
C LEU A 173 -2.55 21.36 -8.47
N ASN A 174 -1.25 21.50 -8.69
CA ASN A 174 -0.67 22.57 -9.49
C ASN A 174 -0.65 22.26 -10.99
N ASN A 175 -0.92 21.01 -11.39
CA ASN A 175 -0.76 20.51 -12.75
C ASN A 175 0.63 20.85 -13.33
N THR A 176 1.66 20.64 -12.51
CA THR A 176 3.05 20.99 -12.84
C THR A 176 3.52 20.23 -14.09
N LYS A 177 4.28 20.91 -14.95
CA LYS A 177 4.88 20.33 -16.16
C LYS A 177 6.37 20.07 -15.98
N GLY A 178 6.85 18.94 -16.49
CA GLY A 178 8.25 18.52 -16.39
C GLY A 178 8.70 18.04 -15.01
N ALA A 179 7.75 17.79 -14.09
CA ALA A 179 8.03 17.22 -12.77
C ALA A 179 8.43 15.72 -12.86
N TYR A 180 8.03 15.05 -13.95
CA TYR A 180 8.31 13.65 -14.21
C TYR A 180 8.95 13.48 -15.59
N GLN A 181 9.73 12.42 -15.73
CA GLN A 181 10.37 12.06 -17.00
C GLN A 181 10.25 10.55 -17.21
N ILE A 182 9.80 10.17 -18.40
CA ILE A 182 9.82 8.78 -18.84
C ILE A 182 11.21 8.52 -19.42
N ILE A 183 11.93 7.55 -18.84
CA ILE A 183 13.26 7.12 -19.29
C ILE A 183 13.06 5.88 -20.18
N TYR A 184 13.62 5.92 -21.39
CA TYR A 184 13.61 4.83 -22.37
C TYR A 184 14.94 4.07 -22.38
#